data_AF-A0A522XHC7-F1
#
_entry.id   AF-A0A522XHC7-F1
#
_cell.length_a   1.000
_cell.length_b   1.000
_cell.length_c   1.000
_cell.angle_alpha   90.00
_cell.angle_beta   90.00
_cell.angle_gamma   90.00
#
_symmetry.space_group_name_H-M   'P 1'
#
loop_
_entity.id
_entity.type
_entity.pdbx_description
1 polymer ?
#
loop_
_entity_poly.entity_id
_entity_poly.type
_entity_poly.pdbx_seq_one_letter_code
_entity_poly.pdbx_strand_id
1 'polypeptide(L)'
;MSLDNEASVSDLLSRQEELTIQLQSLQEHLSRLVPQLEEAQAQAQKPPEKPQGTSPETLLASATQAALARYEWKAKLEGLEVAIAWTQEQIHEKADQLDTLEATLAEAERRQEQTTQAREGVAQLNGAIAEIKRQLIELKGQGCLHLYTVNLPEFSLDEQGQIQVRPHSFRIQ
;
A
#
# COMPACT_ATOMS: atom_id res chain seq x y z
N MET A 1 -26.28 -4.05 -1.05
CA MET A 1 -25.06 -3.28 -1.33
C MET A 1 -23.91 -4.17 -0.92
N SER A 2 -22.93 -4.35 -1.80
CA SER A 2 -21.90 -5.38 -1.71
C SER A 2 -21.10 -5.21 -0.42
N LEU A 3 -20.81 -6.31 0.26
CA LEU A 3 -19.71 -6.39 1.22
C LEU A 3 -18.46 -5.99 0.42
N ASP A 4 -17.95 -4.80 0.69
CA ASP A 4 -16.66 -4.37 0.17
C ASP A 4 -15.64 -5.41 0.64
N ASN A 5 -14.96 -6.05 -0.31
CA ASN A 5 -13.78 -6.85 -0.03
C ASN A 5 -12.74 -5.89 0.56
N GLU A 6 -12.76 -5.69 1.87
CA GLU A 6 -11.63 -5.13 2.59
C GLU A 6 -10.48 -6.12 2.38
N ALA A 7 -9.53 -5.73 1.52
CA ALA A 7 -8.35 -6.52 1.23
C ALA A 7 -7.68 -6.88 2.57
N SER A 8 -7.22 -8.12 2.70
CA SER A 8 -6.61 -8.55 3.96
C SER A 8 -5.33 -7.73 4.20
N VAL A 9 -4.91 -7.59 5.45
CA VAL A 9 -3.63 -6.94 5.80
C VAL A 9 -2.47 -7.56 5.00
N SER A 10 -2.52 -8.87 4.76
CA SER A 10 -1.54 -9.57 3.91
C SER A 10 -1.55 -9.06 2.46
N ASP A 11 -2.71 -8.86 1.86
CA ASP A 11 -2.83 -8.35 0.48
C ASP A 11 -2.32 -6.91 0.38
N LEU A 12 -2.62 -6.09 1.39
CA LEU A 12 -2.15 -4.71 1.48
C LEU A 12 -0.62 -4.65 1.61
N LEU A 13 -0.03 -5.51 2.44
CA LEU A 13 1.43 -5.64 2.60
C LEU A 13 2.10 -6.06 1.29
N SER A 14 1.57 -7.06 0.59
CA SER A 14 2.11 -7.50 -0.71
C SER A 14 2.06 -6.37 -1.74
N ARG A 15 0.98 -5.58 -1.76
CA ARG A 15 0.86 -4.42 -2.65
C ARG A 15 1.83 -3.30 -2.27
N GLN A 16 2.13 -3.11 -0.99
CA GLN A 16 3.09 -2.12 -0.51
C GLN A 16 4.50 -2.48 -0.97
N GLU A 17 4.87 -3.76 -0.87
CA GLU A 17 6.15 -4.27 -1.36
C GLU A 17 6.29 -4.07 -2.86
N GLU A 18 5.25 -4.41 -3.64
CA GLU A 18 5.25 -4.23 -5.09
C GLU A 18 5.42 -2.74 -5.49
N LEU A 19 4.66 -1.84 -4.86
CA LEU A 19 4.77 -0.40 -5.11
C LEU A 19 6.17 0.14 -4.74
N THR A 20 6.74 -0.34 -3.64
CA THR A 20 8.09 0.04 -3.20
C THR A 20 9.13 -0.37 -4.23
N ILE A 21 9.04 -1.60 -4.77
CA ILE A 21 9.93 -2.09 -5.82
C ILE A 21 9.79 -1.25 -7.10
N GLN A 22 8.56 -0.93 -7.51
CA GLN A 22 8.30 -0.09 -8.68
C GLN A 22 8.89 1.32 -8.50
N LEU A 23 8.73 1.93 -7.32
CA LEU A 23 9.33 3.23 -7.00
C LEU A 23 10.85 3.21 -7.08
N GLN A 24 11.49 2.19 -6.49
CA GLN A 24 12.94 2.02 -6.57
C GLN A 24 13.39 1.88 -8.03
N SER A 25 12.68 1.09 -8.84
CA SER A 25 12.98 0.92 -10.26
C SER A 25 12.88 2.23 -11.03
N LEU A 26 11.87 3.05 -10.78
CA LEU A 26 11.72 4.36 -11.41
C LEU A 26 12.81 5.34 -10.97
N GLN A 27 13.18 5.34 -9.69
CA GLN A 27 14.27 6.17 -9.17
C GLN A 27 15.63 5.76 -9.77
N GLU A 28 15.88 4.46 -9.93
CA GLU A 28 17.05 3.96 -10.64
C GLU A 28 17.04 4.34 -12.13
N HIS A 29 15.87 4.30 -12.78
CA HIS A 29 15.76 4.74 -14.15
C HIS A 29 16.09 6.23 -14.29
N LEU A 30 15.52 7.07 -13.41
CA LEU A 30 15.79 8.49 -13.36
C LEU A 30 17.28 8.79 -13.14
N SER A 31 17.93 8.08 -12.21
CA SER A 31 19.36 8.28 -11.93
C SER A 31 20.27 7.92 -13.11
N ARG A 32 19.82 7.04 -14.02
CA ARG A 32 20.51 6.75 -15.28
C ARG A 32 20.25 7.79 -16.36
N LEU A 33 19.10 8.47 -16.35
CA LEU A 33 18.74 9.50 -17.34
C LEU A 33 19.44 10.84 -17.08
N VAL A 34 19.57 11.26 -15.82
CA VAL A 34 20.20 12.53 -15.43
C VAL A 34 21.61 12.72 -16.05
N PRO A 35 22.57 11.78 -15.92
CA PRO A 35 23.90 11.97 -16.51
C PRO A 35 23.86 11.98 -18.05
N GLN A 36 22.91 11.28 -18.68
CA GLN A 36 22.74 11.33 -20.14
C GLN A 36 22.20 12.70 -20.60
N LEU A 37 21.33 13.32 -19.80
CA LEU A 37 20.84 14.67 -20.04
C LEU A 37 21.98 15.68 -19.97
N GLU A 38 22.80 15.59 -18.91
CA GLU A 38 23.98 16.45 -18.74
C GLU A 38 24.96 16.32 -19.91
N GLU A 39 25.22 15.09 -20.35
CA GLU A 39 26.05 14.84 -21.53
C GLU A 39 25.44 15.46 -22.79
N ALA A 40 24.14 15.21 -23.05
CA ALA A 40 23.46 15.74 -24.21
C ALA A 40 23.45 17.28 -24.21
N GLN A 41 23.26 17.89 -23.05
CA GLN A 41 23.28 19.34 -22.87
C GLN A 41 24.67 19.90 -23.17
N ALA A 42 25.73 19.28 -22.64
CA ALA A 42 27.11 19.67 -22.90
C ALA A 42 27.45 19.59 -24.40
N GLN A 43 27.03 18.53 -25.09
CA GLN A 43 27.28 18.34 -26.52
C GLN A 43 26.47 19.33 -27.38
N ALA A 44 25.20 19.58 -27.04
CA ALA A 44 24.35 20.53 -27.75
C ALA A 44 24.86 21.99 -27.63
N GLN A 45 25.54 22.32 -26.53
CA GLN A 45 26.12 23.66 -26.30
C GLN A 45 27.50 23.86 -26.93
N LYS A 46 28.23 22.80 -27.29
CA LYS A 46 29.55 22.93 -27.93
C LYS A 46 29.46 23.78 -29.20
N PRO A 47 30.39 24.73 -29.42
CA PRO A 47 30.41 25.54 -30.63
C PRO A 47 30.53 24.66 -31.90
N PRO A 48 30.07 25.13 -33.06
CA PRO A 48 30.17 24.34 -34.28
C PRO A 48 31.65 24.11 -34.59
N GLU A 49 32.00 22.86 -34.91
CA GLU A 49 33.34 22.56 -35.38
C GLU A 49 33.62 23.31 -36.68
N LYS A 50 34.87 23.76 -36.83
CA LYS A 50 35.28 24.45 -38.04
C LYS A 50 35.21 23.45 -39.20
N PRO A 51 34.50 23.77 -40.30
CA PRO A 51 34.43 22.88 -41.45
C PRO A 51 35.82 22.57 -41.98
N GLN A 52 36.04 21.31 -42.31
CA GLN A 52 37.31 20.78 -42.81
C GLN A 52 37.19 20.48 -44.30
N GLY A 53 38.25 20.76 -45.06
CA GLY A 53 38.27 20.56 -46.51
C GLY A 53 39.08 21.62 -47.23
N THR A 54 39.37 21.37 -48.50
CA THR A 54 40.14 22.29 -49.37
C THR A 54 39.35 22.74 -50.60
N SER A 55 38.21 22.10 -50.89
CA SER A 55 37.29 22.48 -51.97
C SER A 55 35.95 23.00 -51.42
N PRO A 56 35.19 23.79 -52.19
CA PRO A 56 33.86 24.23 -51.79
C PRO A 56 32.91 23.09 -51.41
N GLU A 57 32.92 21.98 -52.16
CA GLU A 57 32.06 20.82 -51.93
C GLU A 57 32.42 20.10 -50.63
N THR A 58 33.72 19.93 -50.36
CA THR A 58 34.21 19.28 -49.13
C THR A 58 33.94 20.12 -47.89
N LEU A 59 34.09 21.44 -48.00
CA LEU A 59 33.71 22.37 -46.94
C LEU A 59 32.20 22.35 -46.65
N LEU A 60 31.36 22.34 -47.68
CA LEU A 60 29.91 22.27 -47.52
C LEU A 60 29.48 20.95 -46.86
N ALA A 61 30.03 19.82 -47.31
CA ALA A 61 29.75 18.51 -46.73
C ALA A 61 30.13 18.44 -45.25
N SER A 62 31.32 18.94 -44.89
CA SER A 62 31.78 19.00 -43.50
C SER A 62 30.90 19.91 -42.63
N ALA A 63 30.55 21.11 -43.12
CA ALA A 63 29.65 22.01 -42.41
C ALA A 63 28.26 21.40 -42.18
N THR A 64 27.75 20.66 -43.19
CA THR A 64 26.45 19.98 -43.11
C THR A 64 26.48 18.86 -42.08
N GLN A 65 27.54 18.04 -42.05
CA GLN A 65 27.70 16.98 -41.03
C GLN A 65 27.78 17.55 -39.62
N ALA A 66 28.56 18.62 -39.42
CA ALA A 66 28.66 19.29 -38.12
C ALA A 66 27.31 19.88 -37.66
N ALA A 67 26.52 20.43 -38.59
CA ALA A 67 25.18 20.93 -38.29
C ALA A 67 24.21 19.79 -37.92
N LEU A 68 24.25 18.68 -38.66
CA LEU A 68 23.41 17.51 -38.40
C LEU A 68 23.70 16.91 -37.02
N ALA A 69 24.97 16.68 -36.69
CA ALA A 69 25.38 16.16 -35.38
C ALA A 69 24.86 17.03 -34.22
N ARG A 70 24.90 18.36 -34.36
CA ARG A 70 24.34 19.28 -33.35
C ARG A 70 22.83 19.18 -33.24
N TYR A 71 22.13 19.01 -34.37
CA TYR A 71 20.69 18.82 -34.37
C TYR A 71 20.31 17.51 -33.66
N GLU A 72 21.03 16.42 -33.92
CA GLU A 72 20.83 15.14 -33.25
C GLU A 72 21.01 15.25 -31.73
N TRP A 73 22.05 15.96 -31.26
CA TRP A 73 22.25 16.21 -29.83
C TRP A 73 21.15 17.05 -29.20
N LYS A 74 20.61 18.04 -29.92
CA LYS A 74 19.45 18.83 -29.46
C LYS A 74 18.19 17.98 -29.37
N ALA A 75 17.91 17.17 -30.38
CA ALA A 75 16.77 16.26 -30.36
C ALA A 75 16.89 15.22 -29.23
N LYS A 76 18.09 14.69 -28.98
CA LYS A 76 18.36 13.81 -27.84
C LYS A 76 18.13 14.52 -26.51
N LEU A 77 18.58 15.77 -26.38
CA LEU A 77 18.35 16.59 -25.18
C LEU A 77 16.84 16.75 -24.91
N GLU A 78 16.06 17.22 -25.88
CA GLU A 78 14.61 17.40 -25.75
C GLU A 78 13.90 16.08 -25.39
N GLY A 79 14.29 14.96 -26.03
CA GLY A 79 13.74 13.64 -25.71
C GLY A 79 14.05 13.19 -24.28
N LEU A 80 15.26 13.47 -23.78
CA LEU A 80 15.65 13.16 -22.41
C LEU A 80 14.92 14.04 -21.38
N GLU A 81 14.72 15.34 -21.67
CA GLU A 81 13.94 16.24 -20.81
C GLU A 81 12.51 15.72 -20.64
N VAL A 82 11.86 15.32 -21.73
CA VAL A 82 10.51 14.74 -21.69
C VAL A 82 10.48 13.43 -20.92
N ALA A 83 11.45 12.52 -21.16
CA ALA A 83 11.52 11.24 -20.47
C ALA A 83 11.73 11.40 -18.97
N ILE A 84 12.58 12.34 -18.56
CA ILE A 84 12.82 12.67 -17.14
C ILE A 84 11.56 13.23 -16.50
N ALA A 85 10.90 14.22 -17.14
CA ALA A 85 9.67 14.80 -16.61
C ALA A 85 8.58 13.74 -16.43
N TRP A 86 8.39 12.86 -17.42
CA TRP A 86 7.45 11.75 -17.32
C TRP A 86 7.82 10.76 -16.19
N THR A 87 9.10 10.43 -16.05
CA THR A 87 9.56 9.52 -14.98
C THR A 87 9.34 10.14 -13.59
N GLN A 88 9.58 11.44 -13.44
CA GLN A 88 9.32 12.16 -12.19
C GLN A 88 7.83 12.17 -11.84
N GLU A 89 6.95 12.38 -12.82
CA GLU A 89 5.50 12.31 -12.62
C GLU A 89 5.08 10.91 -12.14
N GLN A 90 5.60 9.86 -12.77
CA GLN A 90 5.31 8.48 -12.37
C GLN A 90 5.81 8.16 -10.95
N ILE A 91 6.97 8.70 -10.55
CA ILE A 91 7.45 8.58 -9.17
C ILE A 91 6.48 9.25 -8.20
N HIS A 92 6.01 10.46 -8.53
CA HIS A 92 5.06 11.18 -7.69
C HIS A 92 3.74 10.42 -7.53
N GLU A 93 3.12 9.98 -8.63
CA GLU A 93 1.88 9.20 -8.61
C GLU A 93 2.02 7.91 -7.78
N LYS A 94 3.17 7.22 -7.90
CA LYS A 94 3.43 5.98 -7.17
C LYS A 94 3.69 6.23 -5.69
N ALA A 95 4.30 7.35 -5.33
CA ALA A 95 4.49 7.76 -3.94
C ALA A 95 3.13 8.07 -3.29
N ASP A 96 2.25 8.81 -3.96
CA ASP A 96 0.90 9.10 -3.47
C ASP A 96 0.06 7.82 -3.29
N GLN A 97 0.23 6.85 -4.19
CA GLN A 97 -0.38 5.52 -4.07
C GLN A 97 0.14 4.76 -2.85
N LEU A 98 1.43 4.87 -2.56
CA LEU A 98 2.05 4.25 -1.38
C LEU A 98 1.53 4.90 -0.09
N ASP A 99 1.49 6.23 -0.01
CA ASP A 99 0.98 6.96 1.15
C ASP A 99 -0.48 6.59 1.46
N THR A 100 -1.31 6.49 0.41
CA THR A 100 -2.72 6.07 0.54
C THR A 100 -2.82 4.62 1.05
N LEU A 101 -1.94 3.74 0.57
CA LEU A 101 -1.90 2.35 0.98
C LEU A 101 -1.45 2.20 2.43
N GLU A 102 -0.45 2.97 2.87
CA GLU A 102 0.02 2.99 4.25
C GLU A 102 -1.06 3.45 5.22
N ALA A 103 -1.82 4.49 4.85
CA ALA A 103 -2.98 4.93 5.63
C ALA A 103 -4.06 3.83 5.74
N THR A 104 -4.31 3.12 4.64
CA THR A 104 -5.27 1.99 4.59
C THR A 104 -4.80 0.83 5.46
N LEU A 105 -3.50 0.53 5.43
CA LEU A 105 -2.89 -0.53 6.22
C LEU A 105 -2.97 -0.23 7.72
N ALA A 106 -2.62 0.99 8.12
CA ALA A 106 -2.73 1.42 9.52
C ALA A 106 -4.18 1.40 10.04
N GLU A 107 -5.17 1.63 9.19
CA GLU A 107 -6.59 1.49 9.54
C GLU A 107 -6.98 0.01 9.68
N ALA A 108 -6.54 -0.85 8.75
CA ALA A 108 -6.80 -2.29 8.80
C ALA A 108 -6.21 -2.94 10.05
N GLU A 109 -4.97 -2.57 10.43
CA GLU A 109 -4.33 -3.03 11.66
C GLU A 109 -5.10 -2.60 12.92
N ARG A 110 -5.53 -1.33 12.97
CA ARG A 110 -6.36 -0.82 14.09
C ARG A 110 -7.66 -1.59 14.23
N ARG A 111 -8.34 -1.91 13.12
CA ARG A 111 -9.57 -2.73 13.14
C ARG A 111 -9.31 -4.16 13.59
N GLN A 112 -8.20 -4.75 13.17
CA GLN A 112 -7.81 -6.10 13.59
C GLN A 112 -7.55 -6.16 15.09
N GLU A 113 -6.86 -5.16 15.65
CA GLU A 113 -6.62 -5.07 17.08
C GLU A 113 -7.93 -4.91 17.87
N GLN A 114 -8.80 -3.99 17.45
CA GLN A 114 -10.13 -3.80 18.07
C GLN A 114 -10.96 -5.08 18.06
N THR A 115 -10.96 -5.80 16.93
CA THR A 115 -11.66 -7.08 16.80
C THR A 115 -11.06 -8.13 17.75
N THR A 116 -9.74 -8.15 17.92
CA THR A 116 -9.05 -9.07 18.83
C THR A 116 -9.41 -8.77 20.29
N GLN A 117 -9.36 -7.51 20.70
CA GLN A 117 -9.78 -7.08 22.05
C GLN A 117 -11.26 -7.40 22.30
N ALA A 118 -12.13 -7.18 21.33
CA ALA A 118 -13.55 -7.54 21.44
C ALA A 118 -13.75 -9.05 21.62
N ARG A 119 -12.98 -9.88 20.90
CA ARG A 119 -13.03 -11.35 21.05
C ARG A 119 -12.60 -11.79 22.44
N GLU A 120 -11.55 -11.21 22.97
CA GLU A 120 -11.08 -11.47 24.33
C GLU A 120 -12.12 -11.07 25.37
N GLY A 121 -12.73 -9.89 25.24
CA GLY A 121 -13.80 -9.43 26.13
C GLY A 121 -15.01 -10.36 26.11
N VAL A 122 -15.45 -10.79 24.92
CA VAL A 122 -16.54 -11.78 24.78
C VAL A 122 -16.17 -13.12 25.42
N ALA A 123 -14.94 -13.60 25.22
CA ALA A 123 -14.47 -14.84 25.86
C ALA A 123 -14.47 -14.75 27.38
N GLN A 124 -14.04 -13.62 27.96
CA GLN A 124 -14.07 -13.37 29.41
C GLN A 124 -15.50 -13.35 29.95
N LEU A 125 -16.42 -12.64 29.28
CA LEU A 125 -17.83 -12.60 29.68
C LEU A 125 -18.46 -13.99 29.66
N ASN A 126 -18.25 -14.75 28.59
CA ASN A 126 -18.75 -16.12 28.49
C ASN A 126 -18.13 -17.06 29.53
N GLY A 127 -16.84 -16.87 29.85
CA GLY A 127 -16.18 -17.58 30.95
C GLY A 127 -16.81 -17.28 32.32
N ALA A 128 -17.09 -16.01 32.62
CA ALA A 128 -17.77 -15.62 33.85
C ALA A 128 -19.20 -16.19 33.94
N ILE A 129 -19.93 -16.21 32.83
CA ILE A 129 -21.26 -16.84 32.75
C ILE A 129 -21.16 -18.36 33.00
N ALA A 130 -20.16 -19.04 32.44
CA ALA A 130 -19.95 -20.47 32.66
C ALA A 130 -19.64 -20.76 34.14
N GLU A 131 -18.86 -19.92 34.78
CA GLU A 131 -18.57 -20.01 36.21
C GLU A 131 -19.83 -19.80 37.07
N ILE A 132 -20.67 -18.81 36.74
CA ILE A 132 -21.97 -18.61 37.41
C ILE A 132 -22.86 -19.85 37.23
N LYS A 133 -22.92 -20.44 36.02
CA LYS A 133 -23.66 -21.69 35.77
C LYS A 133 -23.18 -22.80 36.70
N ARG A 134 -21.86 -22.97 36.85
CA ARG A 134 -21.25 -23.97 37.73
C ARG A 134 -21.66 -23.76 39.20
N GLN A 135 -21.53 -22.54 39.71
CA GLN A 135 -21.89 -22.20 41.09
C GLN A 135 -23.38 -22.43 41.37
N LEU A 136 -24.26 -22.11 40.42
CA LEU A 136 -25.71 -22.36 40.56
C LEU A 136 -26.05 -23.86 40.63
N ILE A 137 -25.35 -24.71 39.86
CA ILE A 137 -25.49 -26.16 39.94
C ILE A 137 -25.03 -26.68 41.31
N GLU A 138 -23.88 -26.21 41.81
CA GLU A 138 -23.35 -26.58 43.13
C GLU A 138 -24.32 -26.20 44.26
N LEU A 139 -24.87 -24.99 44.25
CA LEU A 139 -25.85 -24.53 45.24
C LEU A 139 -27.13 -25.39 45.24
N LYS A 140 -27.61 -25.80 44.06
CA LYS A 140 -28.75 -26.72 43.96
C LYS A 140 -28.40 -28.08 44.58
N GLY A 141 -27.20 -28.60 44.32
CA GLY A 141 -26.71 -29.85 44.92
C GLY A 141 -26.60 -29.81 46.45
N GLN A 142 -26.40 -28.62 47.03
CA GLN A 142 -26.37 -28.40 48.49
C GLN A 142 -27.76 -28.27 49.15
N GLY A 143 -28.86 -28.50 48.41
CA GLY A 143 -30.22 -28.55 48.97
C GLY A 143 -31.04 -27.27 48.78
N CYS A 144 -30.56 -26.30 47.99
CA CYS A 144 -31.36 -25.15 47.58
C CYS A 144 -32.41 -25.56 46.52
N LEU A 145 -33.56 -26.04 46.98
CA LEU A 145 -34.61 -26.65 46.14
C LEU A 145 -35.38 -25.66 45.24
N HIS A 146 -35.19 -24.34 45.36
CA HIS A 146 -35.98 -23.33 44.65
C HIS A 146 -35.37 -22.82 43.33
N LEU A 147 -34.20 -23.34 42.92
CA LEU A 147 -33.52 -22.93 41.69
C LEU A 147 -33.85 -23.91 40.54
N TYR A 148 -34.74 -23.50 39.62
CA TYR A 148 -35.20 -24.37 38.52
C TYR A 148 -34.75 -23.90 37.13
N THR A 149 -34.76 -22.58 36.86
CA THR A 149 -34.38 -22.01 35.56
C THR A 149 -33.78 -20.61 35.76
N VAL A 150 -32.66 -20.33 35.12
CA VAL A 150 -32.01 -19.00 35.13
C VAL A 150 -31.73 -18.59 33.70
N ASN A 151 -32.03 -17.34 33.35
CA ASN A 151 -31.66 -16.78 32.06
C ASN A 151 -30.26 -16.19 32.18
N LEU A 152 -29.31 -16.79 31.48
CA LEU A 152 -27.95 -16.28 31.38
C LEU A 152 -27.66 -15.95 29.92
N PRO A 153 -27.22 -14.73 29.60
CA PRO A 153 -26.90 -14.37 28.23
C PRO A 153 -25.70 -15.17 27.72
N GLU A 154 -25.57 -15.26 26.41
CA GLU A 154 -24.36 -15.68 25.71
C GLU A 154 -23.95 -14.56 24.77
N PHE A 155 -22.68 -14.19 24.81
CA PHE A 155 -22.13 -13.11 24.00
C PHE A 155 -21.39 -13.71 22.79
N SER A 156 -21.55 -13.10 21.62
CA SER A 156 -20.79 -13.43 20.41
C SER A 156 -20.44 -12.17 19.65
N LEU A 157 -19.48 -12.24 18.73
CA LEU A 157 -19.26 -11.17 17.76
C LEU A 157 -19.89 -11.56 16.42
N ASP A 158 -20.41 -10.59 15.71
CA ASP A 158 -20.82 -10.76 14.32
C ASP A 158 -19.69 -10.50 13.33
N GLU A 159 -20.01 -10.60 12.03
CA GLU A 159 -19.07 -10.39 10.92
C GLU A 159 -18.48 -8.96 10.90
N GLN A 160 -19.13 -8.01 11.58
CA GLN A 160 -18.68 -6.62 11.70
C GLN A 160 -17.97 -6.34 13.02
N GLY A 161 -17.73 -7.37 13.85
CA GLY A 161 -17.09 -7.24 15.16
C GLY A 161 -17.99 -6.59 16.22
N GLN A 162 -19.30 -6.48 15.99
CA GLN A 162 -20.24 -5.96 16.99
C GLN A 162 -20.67 -7.06 17.96
N ILE A 163 -20.86 -6.68 19.23
CA ILE A 163 -21.32 -7.60 20.27
C ILE A 163 -22.80 -7.93 20.03
N GLN A 164 -23.07 -9.21 19.82
CA GLN A 164 -24.40 -9.79 19.84
C GLN A 164 -24.65 -10.49 21.17
N VAL A 165 -25.84 -10.28 21.72
CA VAL A 165 -26.29 -10.93 22.96
C VAL A 165 -27.44 -11.86 22.63
N ARG A 166 -27.27 -13.14 22.96
CA ARG A 166 -28.32 -14.15 22.82
C ARG A 166 -28.81 -14.57 24.21
N PRO A 167 -30.07 -14.32 24.57
CA PRO A 167 -30.60 -14.82 25.83
C PRO A 167 -30.68 -16.35 25.77
N HIS A 168 -30.09 -17.03 26.74
CA HIS A 168 -30.14 -18.49 26.84
C HIS A 168 -30.77 -18.91 28.18
N SER A 169 -31.91 -19.59 28.11
CA SER A 169 -32.54 -20.17 29.29
C SER A 169 -31.80 -21.44 29.69
N PHE A 170 -31.13 -21.39 30.83
CA PHE A 170 -30.40 -22.50 31.40
C PHE A 170 -31.25 -23.17 32.49
N ARG A 171 -31.54 -24.46 32.32
CA ARG A 171 -32.23 -25.27 33.33
C ARG A 171 -31.19 -25.95 34.20
N ILE A 172 -31.26 -25.71 35.51
CA ILE A 172 -30.33 -26.32 36.47
C ILE A 172 -30.85 -27.74 36.71
N GLN A 173 -30.14 -28.77 36.22
CA GLN A 173 -30.49 -30.18 36.41
C GLN A 173 -30.03 -30.71 37.76
#